data_AF-A0A379W028-F1
#
_entry.id   AF-A0A379W028-F1
#
_cell.length_a   1.000
_cell.length_b   1.000
_cell.length_c   1.000
_cell.angle_alpha   90.00
_cell.angle_beta   90.00
_cell.angle_gamma   90.00
#
_symmetry.space_group_name_H-M   'P 1'
#
loop_
_entity.id
_entity.type
_entity.pdbx_description
1 polymer ?
#
loop_
_entity_poly.entity_id
_entity_poly.type
_entity_poly.pdbx_seq_one_letter_code
_entity_poly.pdbx_strand_id
1 'polypeptide(L)'
;MTGAKKTEISLASRTLCLDIARRTWSRNAAGILGIPFGVLAPLIKPGEVAGWMTATLREELGFSHEVKVTLAGHDHMVGARALQMQPGDVLNSTGTTEGILLLNTQPTLDVQARRNKLANGCYSDGEFFTLFASLPVGGYALEWVKKTFRLT
;
A
#
# COMPACT_ATOMS: atom_id res chain seq x y z
N MET A 1 4.33 -4.10 -19.39
CA MET A 1 5.50 -4.77 -18.77
C MET A 1 5.47 -6.29 -18.98
N THR A 2 4.60 -7.06 -18.32
CA THR A 2 4.67 -8.55 -18.36
C THR A 2 3.46 -9.26 -18.98
N GLY A 3 2.32 -8.58 -19.12
CA GLY A 3 1.05 -9.19 -19.54
C GLY A 3 0.34 -10.01 -18.44
N ALA A 4 1.01 -10.31 -17.32
CA ALA A 4 0.43 -11.03 -16.19
C ALA A 4 -0.41 -10.11 -15.30
N LYS A 5 -1.58 -10.59 -14.84
CA LYS A 5 -2.40 -9.92 -13.82
C LYS A 5 -2.01 -10.45 -12.44
N LYS A 6 -1.44 -9.59 -11.61
CA LYS A 6 -1.04 -9.90 -10.22
C LYS A 6 -1.34 -8.70 -9.33
N THR A 7 -1.49 -8.92 -8.03
CA THR A 7 -1.61 -7.86 -7.03
C THR A 7 -0.78 -8.24 -5.82
N GLU A 8 -0.01 -7.29 -5.31
CA GLU A 8 0.79 -7.46 -4.10
C GLU A 8 -0.08 -7.17 -2.85
N ILE A 9 0.16 -7.86 -1.76
CA ILE A 9 -0.71 -7.85 -0.57
C ILE A 9 -0.86 -6.49 0.10
N SER A 10 0.17 -5.62 0.12
CA SER A 10 0.02 -4.26 0.66
C SER A 10 -0.94 -3.42 -0.19
N LEU A 11 -0.91 -3.57 -1.53
CA LEU A 11 -1.89 -2.95 -2.44
C LEU A 11 -3.29 -3.56 -2.25
N ALA A 12 -3.39 -4.89 -2.17
CA ALA A 12 -4.67 -5.58 -1.96
C ALA A 12 -5.37 -5.11 -0.67
N SER A 13 -4.59 -4.81 0.37
CA SER A 13 -5.12 -4.37 1.67
C SER A 13 -5.89 -3.03 1.61
N ARG A 14 -5.73 -2.26 0.53
CA ARG A 14 -6.43 -0.98 0.28
C ARG A 14 -7.74 -1.10 -0.48
N THR A 15 -8.12 -2.31 -0.90
CA THR A 15 -9.28 -2.55 -1.77
C THR A 15 -10.58 -2.81 -1.02
N LEU A 16 -10.51 -2.97 0.32
CA LEU A 16 -11.60 -3.49 1.17
C LEU A 16 -12.02 -4.95 0.87
N CYS A 17 -11.36 -5.62 -0.08
CA CYS A 17 -11.64 -7.02 -0.44
C CYS A 17 -10.66 -8.02 0.16
N LEU A 18 -9.63 -7.59 0.89
CA LEU A 18 -8.65 -8.48 1.52
C LEU A 18 -9.05 -8.80 2.97
N ASP A 19 -9.05 -10.08 3.33
CA ASP A 19 -8.99 -10.50 4.73
C ASP A 19 -7.54 -10.29 5.20
N ILE A 20 -7.30 -9.22 5.96
CA ILE A 20 -5.95 -8.84 6.41
C ILE A 20 -5.34 -9.90 7.33
N ALA A 21 -6.14 -10.51 8.22
CA ALA A 21 -5.64 -11.52 9.15
C ALA A 21 -5.16 -12.77 8.41
N ARG A 22 -5.90 -13.19 7.38
CA ARG A 22 -5.54 -14.35 6.54
C ARG A 22 -4.62 -14.02 5.37
N ARG A 23 -4.50 -12.74 5.01
CA ARG A 23 -3.79 -12.24 3.81
C ARG A 23 -4.29 -12.90 2.51
N THR A 24 -5.60 -13.09 2.41
CA THR A 24 -6.27 -13.68 1.24
C THR A 24 -7.46 -12.85 0.82
N TRP A 25 -7.87 -12.92 -0.44
CA TRP A 25 -9.11 -12.32 -0.89
C TRP A 25 -10.31 -12.85 -0.11
N SER A 26 -11.16 -11.95 0.37
CA SER A 26 -12.38 -12.26 1.12
C SER A 26 -13.57 -12.35 0.16
N ARG A 27 -14.10 -13.57 -0.01
CA ARG A 27 -15.34 -13.79 -0.78
C ARG A 27 -16.52 -13.04 -0.18
N ASN A 28 -16.57 -12.93 1.14
CA ASN A 28 -17.63 -12.21 1.83
C ASN A 28 -17.57 -10.70 1.52
N ALA A 29 -16.38 -10.09 1.63
CA ALA A 29 -16.21 -8.67 1.31
C ALA A 29 -16.50 -8.39 -0.17
N ALA A 30 -16.01 -9.23 -1.09
CA ALA A 30 -16.33 -9.13 -2.51
C ALA A 30 -17.84 -9.22 -2.77
N GLY A 31 -18.54 -10.13 -2.08
CA GLY A 31 -19.99 -10.27 -2.16
C GLY A 31 -20.74 -9.03 -1.66
N ILE A 32 -20.33 -8.44 -0.53
CA ILE A 32 -20.91 -7.19 0.01
C ILE A 32 -20.75 -6.04 -0.99
N LEU A 33 -19.60 -5.96 -1.67
CA LEU A 33 -19.30 -4.92 -2.64
C LEU A 33 -19.83 -5.21 -4.05
N GLY A 34 -20.45 -6.38 -4.28
CA GLY A 34 -20.93 -6.80 -5.60
C GLY A 34 -19.81 -7.07 -6.62
N ILE A 35 -18.60 -7.36 -6.16
CA ILE A 35 -17.43 -7.62 -7.02
C ILE A 35 -17.37 -9.10 -7.38
N PRO A 36 -17.38 -9.48 -8.68
CA PRO A 36 -17.19 -10.86 -9.08
C PRO A 36 -15.80 -11.37 -8.65
N PHE A 37 -15.74 -12.42 -7.83
CA PHE A 37 -14.49 -12.86 -7.21
C PHE A 37 -13.38 -13.20 -8.21
N GLY A 38 -13.74 -13.66 -9.42
CA GLY A 38 -12.78 -14.00 -10.48
C GLY A 38 -12.04 -12.81 -11.10
N VAL A 39 -12.47 -11.57 -10.85
CA VAL A 39 -11.76 -10.37 -11.33
C VAL A 39 -10.60 -9.97 -10.42
N LEU A 40 -10.57 -10.46 -9.18
CA LEU A 40 -9.50 -10.20 -8.23
C LEU A 40 -8.24 -10.93 -8.67
N ALA A 41 -7.20 -10.18 -9.03
CA ALA A 41 -5.95 -10.76 -9.51
C ALA A 41 -5.30 -11.65 -8.43
N PRO A 42 -4.61 -12.75 -8.81
CA PRO A 42 -3.86 -13.56 -7.86
C PRO A 42 -2.91 -12.72 -7.00
N LEU A 43 -2.92 -12.98 -5.70
CA LEU A 43 -2.05 -12.32 -4.74
C LEU A 43 -0.62 -12.82 -4.87
N ILE A 44 0.34 -11.91 -4.69
CA ILE A 44 1.77 -12.21 -4.54
C ILE A 44 2.31 -11.48 -3.31
N LYS A 45 3.40 -11.99 -2.74
CA LYS A 45 4.09 -11.33 -1.63
C LYS A 45 5.09 -10.28 -2.13
N PRO A 46 5.51 -9.33 -1.29
CA PRO A 46 6.62 -8.45 -1.62
C PRO A 46 7.86 -9.22 -2.05
N GLY A 47 8.50 -8.76 -3.13
CA GLY A 47 9.68 -9.40 -3.69
C GLY A 47 9.41 -10.63 -4.58
N GLU A 48 8.19 -11.16 -4.60
CA GLU A 48 7.85 -12.22 -5.56
C GLU A 48 7.83 -11.66 -7.00
N VAL A 49 8.26 -12.50 -7.94
CA VAL A 49 8.28 -12.15 -9.36
C VAL A 49 6.84 -12.11 -9.89
N ALA A 50 6.40 -10.92 -10.28
CA ALA A 50 5.07 -10.71 -10.87
C ALA A 50 5.00 -11.20 -12.32
N GLY A 51 6.15 -11.29 -12.99
CA GLY A 51 6.33 -11.85 -14.32
C GLY A 51 7.64 -11.40 -14.93
N TRP A 52 7.79 -11.68 -16.22
CA TRP A 52 8.95 -11.28 -17.01
C TRP A 52 8.56 -10.23 -18.04
N MET A 53 9.47 -9.30 -18.29
CA MET A 53 9.28 -8.28 -19.31
C MET A 53 9.02 -8.93 -20.67
N THR A 54 8.05 -8.41 -21.43
CA THR A 54 7.75 -8.92 -22.77
C THR A 54 8.94 -8.71 -23.72
N ALA A 55 9.11 -9.62 -24.69
CA ALA A 55 10.20 -9.54 -25.66
C ALA A 55 10.21 -8.19 -26.41
N THR A 56 9.04 -7.70 -26.83
CA THR A 56 8.89 -6.41 -27.51
C THR A 56 9.40 -5.24 -26.66
N LEU A 57 9.00 -5.16 -25.38
CA LEU A 57 9.42 -4.08 -24.49
C LEU A 57 10.91 -4.20 -24.13
N ARG A 58 11.41 -5.43 -24.02
CA ARG A 58 12.82 -5.71 -23.78
C ARG A 58 13.68 -5.18 -24.93
N GLU A 59 13.27 -5.43 -26.17
CA GLU A 59 13.95 -4.93 -27.38
C GLU A 59 13.89 -3.41 -27.47
N GLU A 60 12.71 -2.82 -27.25
CA GLU A 60 12.50 -1.37 -27.24
C GLU A 60 13.38 -0.64 -26.22
N LEU A 61 13.56 -1.23 -25.03
CA LEU A 61 14.39 -0.65 -23.96
C LEU A 61 15.88 -1.07 -24.03
N GLY A 62 16.28 -1.86 -25.03
CA GLY A 62 17.68 -2.24 -25.24
C GLY A 62 18.24 -3.28 -24.26
N PHE A 63 17.38 -4.06 -23.60
CA PHE A 63 17.83 -5.13 -22.71
C PHE A 63 18.21 -6.39 -23.50
N SER A 64 19.42 -6.90 -23.28
CA SER A 64 19.93 -8.11 -23.95
C SER A 64 19.53 -9.42 -23.26
N HIS A 65 18.97 -9.35 -22.04
CA HIS A 65 18.65 -10.51 -21.20
C HIS A 65 17.22 -10.42 -20.65
N GLU A 66 16.70 -11.53 -20.13
CA GLU A 66 15.37 -11.54 -19.51
C GLU A 66 15.34 -10.68 -18.24
N VAL A 67 14.35 -9.78 -18.16
CA VAL A 67 14.18 -8.86 -17.02
C VAL A 67 12.98 -9.31 -16.20
N LYS A 68 13.22 -9.64 -14.92
CA LYS A 68 12.16 -9.91 -13.95
C LYS A 68 11.47 -8.60 -13.56
N VAL A 69 10.16 -8.66 -13.35
CA VAL A 69 9.37 -7.54 -12.84
C VAL A 69 8.75 -7.96 -11.51
N THR A 70 8.94 -7.16 -10.48
CA THR A 70 8.30 -7.30 -9.16
C THR A 70 7.32 -6.16 -8.94
N LEU A 71 6.34 -6.37 -8.06
CA LEU A 71 5.50 -5.28 -7.57
C LEU A 71 6.14 -4.70 -6.31
N ALA A 72 6.33 -3.39 -6.27
CA ALA A 72 6.91 -2.71 -5.11
C ALA A 72 5.96 -2.74 -3.90
N GLY A 73 4.68 -2.51 -4.14
CA GLY A 73 3.64 -2.41 -3.11
C GLY A 73 3.03 -1.02 -3.03
N HIS A 74 2.29 -0.75 -1.95
CA HIS A 74 1.66 0.54 -1.67
C HIS A 74 2.70 1.57 -1.23
N ASP A 75 2.67 2.76 -1.82
CA ASP A 75 3.72 3.79 -1.71
C ASP A 75 4.16 4.12 -0.28
N HIS A 76 3.25 4.37 0.65
CA HIS A 76 3.57 4.65 2.05
C HIS A 76 4.25 3.47 2.73
N MET A 77 3.84 2.23 2.42
CA MET A 77 4.41 1.03 3.04
C MET A 77 5.80 0.75 2.47
N VAL A 78 6.01 1.03 1.18
CA VAL A 78 7.31 0.93 0.52
C VAL A 78 8.26 2.02 1.04
N GLY A 79 7.79 3.26 1.13
CA GLY A 79 8.57 4.38 1.68
C GLY A 79 9.00 4.12 3.12
N ALA A 80 8.09 3.62 3.95
CA ALA A 80 8.40 3.19 5.32
C ALA A 80 9.47 2.09 5.38
N ARG A 81 9.51 1.18 4.39
CA ARG A 81 10.54 0.12 4.33
C ARG A 81 11.93 0.63 4.01
N ALA A 82 12.05 1.72 3.25
CA ALA A 82 13.34 2.37 3.03
C ALA A 82 13.96 2.91 4.33
N LEU A 83 13.13 3.20 5.33
CA LEU A 83 13.56 3.68 6.65
C LEU A 83 13.92 2.55 7.63
N GLN A 84 13.77 1.28 7.23
CA GLN A 84 14.04 0.09 8.06
C GLN A 84 13.27 0.08 9.39
N MET A 85 12.04 0.61 9.38
CA MET A 85 11.17 0.68 10.56
C MET A 85 11.00 -0.69 11.24
N GLN A 86 10.96 -0.68 12.56
CA GLN A 86 10.65 -1.82 13.41
C GLN A 86 9.23 -1.71 13.98
N PRO A 87 8.61 -2.82 14.40
CA PRO A 87 7.29 -2.76 15.04
C PRO A 87 7.30 -1.82 16.25
N GLY A 88 6.31 -0.93 16.33
CA GLY A 88 6.23 0.17 17.29
C GLY A 88 6.66 1.52 16.72
N ASP A 89 7.43 1.54 15.62
CA ASP A 89 7.83 2.79 14.98
C ASP A 89 6.64 3.47 14.31
N VAL A 90 6.68 4.81 14.34
CA VAL A 90 5.72 5.68 13.68
C VAL A 90 6.45 6.52 12.63
N LEU A 91 6.02 6.39 11.38
CA LEU A 91 6.36 7.31 10.32
C LEU A 91 5.34 8.45 10.32
N ASN A 92 5.83 9.67 10.51
CA ASN A 92 5.07 10.87 10.17
C ASN A 92 5.61 11.46 8.87
N SER A 93 4.84 11.33 7.79
CA SER A 93 5.16 11.89 6.48
C SER A 93 4.37 13.17 6.26
N THR A 94 5.01 14.31 6.50
CA THR A 94 4.39 15.63 6.36
C THR A 94 4.73 16.24 5.00
N GLY A 95 3.73 16.36 4.13
CA GLY A 95 3.78 17.11 2.86
C GLY A 95 2.61 18.09 2.79
N THR A 96 2.04 18.32 1.59
CA THR A 96 0.78 19.08 1.44
C THR A 96 -0.32 18.49 2.32
N THR A 97 -0.45 17.16 2.30
CA THR A 97 -1.20 16.34 3.24
C THR A 97 -0.21 15.66 4.20
N GLU A 98 -0.71 15.14 5.31
CA GLU A 98 0.12 14.40 6.26
C GLU A 98 -0.37 12.95 6.38
N GLY A 99 0.56 12.02 6.39
CA GLY A 99 0.32 10.58 6.54
C GLY A 99 1.04 10.06 7.77
N ILE A 100 0.29 9.45 8.68
CA ILE A 100 0.83 8.84 9.89
C ILE A 100 0.66 7.33 9.76
N LEU A 101 1.77 6.60 9.85
CA LEU A 101 1.83 5.16 9.72
C LEU A 101 2.49 4.56 10.96
N LEU A 102 1.76 3.71 11.66
CA LEU A 102 2.29 2.87 12.74
C LEU A 102 2.53 1.46 12.20
N LEU A 103 3.73 0.91 12.46
CA LEU A 103 4.08 -0.47 12.14
C LEU A 103 3.78 -1.40 13.33
N ASN A 104 3.07 -2.50 13.11
CA ASN A 104 2.61 -3.43 14.14
C ASN A 104 2.87 -4.89 13.76
N THR A 105 3.05 -5.76 14.77
CA THR A 105 3.17 -7.21 14.58
C THR A 105 1.83 -7.91 14.35
N GLN A 106 0.71 -7.25 14.65
CA GLN A 106 -0.65 -7.77 14.50
C GLN A 106 -1.59 -6.69 13.95
N PRO A 107 -2.65 -7.04 13.21
CA PRO A 107 -3.60 -6.06 12.72
C PRO A 107 -4.51 -5.59 13.86
N THR A 108 -4.89 -4.31 13.85
CA THR A 108 -5.76 -3.71 14.88
C THR A 108 -7.22 -3.80 14.42
N LEU A 109 -7.91 -4.90 14.74
CA LEU A 109 -9.26 -5.22 14.23
C LEU A 109 -10.35 -5.18 15.31
N ASP A 110 -10.09 -4.51 16.43
CA ASP A 110 -11.05 -4.42 17.54
C ASP A 110 -12.17 -3.39 17.29
N VAL A 111 -13.13 -3.34 18.22
CA VAL A 111 -14.27 -2.41 18.18
C VAL A 111 -13.82 -0.95 18.19
N GLN A 112 -12.72 -0.64 18.87
CA GLN A 112 -12.19 0.71 18.94
C GLN A 112 -11.53 1.12 17.62
N ALA A 113 -10.80 0.22 16.96
CA ALA A 113 -10.22 0.45 15.64
C ALA A 113 -11.30 0.77 14.60
N ARG A 114 -12.45 0.06 14.65
CA ARG A 114 -13.62 0.37 13.81
C ARG A 114 -14.17 1.78 14.06
N ARG A 115 -14.16 2.25 15.31
CA ARG A 115 -14.62 3.61 15.68
C ARG A 115 -13.62 4.69 15.30
N ASN A 116 -12.32 4.42 15.41
CA ASN A 116 -11.25 5.36 15.13
C ASN A 116 -11.13 5.70 13.63
N LYS A 117 -11.78 4.92 12.75
CA LYS A 117 -11.77 5.11 11.28
C LYS A 117 -10.35 5.16 10.70
N LEU A 118 -9.42 4.44 11.33
CA LEU A 118 -8.06 4.28 10.84
C LEU A 118 -7.99 3.10 9.88
N ALA A 119 -7.14 3.23 8.87
CA ALA A 119 -7.03 2.20 7.85
C ALA A 119 -5.98 1.16 8.26
N ASN A 120 -6.43 -0.08 8.48
CA ASN A 120 -5.53 -1.21 8.65
C ASN A 120 -5.03 -1.71 7.29
N GLY A 121 -3.81 -2.22 7.24
CA GLY A 121 -3.21 -2.75 6.02
C GLY A 121 -2.07 -3.73 6.29
N CYS A 122 -1.52 -4.27 5.21
CA CYS A 122 -0.32 -5.11 5.24
C CYS A 122 0.92 -4.27 4.95
N TYR A 123 2.02 -4.53 5.65
CA TYR A 123 3.30 -3.89 5.40
C TYR A 123 4.00 -4.49 4.16
N SER A 124 4.97 -3.76 3.61
CA SER A 124 5.69 -4.11 2.37
C SER A 124 6.76 -5.20 2.55
N ASP A 125 6.77 -5.88 3.69
CA ASP A 125 7.48 -7.15 3.91
C ASP A 125 6.58 -8.39 3.82
N GLY A 126 5.26 -8.17 3.88
CA GLY A 126 4.25 -9.20 3.90
C GLY A 126 4.04 -9.90 5.24
N GLU A 127 4.78 -9.52 6.27
CA GLU A 127 4.74 -10.10 7.61
C GLU A 127 4.05 -9.16 8.59
N PHE A 128 4.43 -7.88 8.63
CA PHE A 128 3.87 -6.91 9.54
C PHE A 128 2.60 -6.25 9.01
N PHE A 129 1.96 -5.48 9.89
CA PHE A 129 0.72 -4.77 9.63
C PHE A 129 0.93 -3.28 9.86
N THR A 130 0.12 -2.48 9.18
CA THR A 130 0.17 -1.04 9.30
C THR A 130 -1.15 -0.49 9.76
N LEU A 131 -1.12 0.48 10.66
CA LEU A 131 -2.26 1.35 10.95
C LEU A 131 -1.98 2.73 10.38
N PHE A 132 -2.81 3.18 9.46
CA PHE A 132 -2.60 4.40 8.70
C PHE A 132 -3.71 5.42 8.95
N ALA A 133 -3.29 6.64 9.29
CA ALA A 133 -4.13 7.83 9.34
C ALA A 133 -3.68 8.80 8.23
N SER A 134 -4.63 9.52 7.64
CA SER A 134 -4.31 10.63 6.75
C SER A 134 -4.99 11.89 7.26
N LEU A 135 -4.21 12.96 7.30
CA LEU A 135 -4.66 14.31 7.55
C LEU A 135 -4.63 15.05 6.20
N PRO A 136 -5.80 15.43 5.65
CA PRO A 136 -5.87 16.04 4.33
C PRO A 136 -5.26 17.45 4.28
N VAL A 137 -4.94 18.05 5.43
CA VAL A 137 -4.37 19.39 5.53
C VAL A 137 -3.19 19.35 6.49
N GLY A 138 -1.99 19.16 5.93
CA GLY A 138 -0.73 19.30 6.65
C GLY A 138 -0.05 20.61 6.25
N GLY A 139 0.97 20.52 5.40
CA GLY A 139 1.69 21.68 4.86
C GLY A 139 0.81 22.67 4.07
N TYR A 140 -0.35 22.23 3.55
CA TYR A 140 -1.31 23.15 2.92
C TYR A 140 -1.81 24.23 3.89
N ALA A 141 -1.99 23.91 5.17
CA ALA A 141 -2.37 24.93 6.16
C ALA A 141 -1.27 25.99 6.31
N LEU A 142 0.00 25.56 6.37
CA LEU A 142 1.14 26.48 6.48
C LEU A 142 1.27 27.34 5.22
N GLU A 143 1.11 26.74 4.04
CA GLU A 143 1.12 27.48 2.77
C GLU A 143 -0.03 28.50 2.70
N TRP A 144 -1.24 28.10 3.11
CA TRP A 144 -2.39 28.98 3.16
C TRP A 144 -2.18 30.15 4.13
N VAL A 145 -1.65 29.90 5.33
CA VAL A 145 -1.30 30.98 6.29
C VAL A 145 -0.28 31.91 5.67
N LYS A 146 0.79 31.37 5.08
CA LYS A 146 1.84 32.17 4.43
C LYS A 146 1.28 33.08 3.35
N LYS A 147 0.43 32.55 2.46
CA LYS A 147 -0.20 33.29 1.36
C LYS A 147 -1.22 34.32 1.84
N THR A 148 -2.11 33.93 2.76
CA THR A 148 -3.19 34.77 3.28
C THR A 148 -2.64 35.99 4.02
N PHE A 149 -1.64 35.80 4.87
CA PHE A 149 -1.08 36.85 5.70
C PHE A 149 0.20 37.48 5.12
N ARG A 150 0.63 37.04 3.92
CA ARG A 150 1.83 37.51 3.22
C ARG A 150 3.09 37.44 4.10
N LEU A 151 3.21 36.35 4.86
CA LEU A 151 4.42 36.08 5.64
C LEU A 151 5.54 35.71 4.67
N THR A 152 6.68 36.38 4.76
CA THR A 152 7.86 36.13 3.91
C THR A 152 8.63 34.92 4.41
#